data_AF-A0A0V1GRW8-F1
#
_entry.id   AF-A0A0V1GRW8-F1
#
_cell.length_a   1.000
_cell.length_b   1.000
_cell.length_c   1.000
_cell.angle_alpha   90.00
_cell.angle_beta   90.00
_cell.angle_gamma   90.00
#
_symmetry.space_group_name_H-M   'P 1'
#
loop_
_entity.id
_entity.type
_entity.pdbx_description
1 polymer ?
#
loop_
_entity_poly.entity_id
_entity_poly.type
_entity_poly.pdbx_seq_one_letter_code
_entity_poly.pdbx_strand_id
1 'polypeptide(L)'
;MFLEVIPLFLFINLSYSQTSKCQDRTVYKAPGQANGKIIVAGAAVNWQDGAVAITAANGHSFAKALEHVVGTHAQIKFLAYNNVPPRVPKVKTKSNSKGVIILSTNADAAAWIVHTVPGFPIPKTAYTWPAAETAKGHLLLCLTISETQINAIAASLLFVQPMIHYNDIPETETAAMPYFGKLIKGEIPTLPPFTSRGSIRTDNAGGPVTVHIYSKSETSKYEIYKKIIVRALKKSIKVWSRRDNKLKGDCRVSQRNIRLITSPASVSGHNTNLELDETSWAVSDPGNIFCHIDKPYFKEQAKEPSLGVCIENNDIFARFDAIAAQLDNCP
;
A
#
# COMPACT_ATOMS: atom_id res chain seq x y z
N MET A 1 19.36 -24.43 -29.24
CA MET A 1 18.95 -24.64 -27.84
C MET A 1 18.46 -23.31 -27.28
N PHE A 2 17.24 -22.88 -27.64
CA PHE A 2 16.67 -21.58 -27.26
C PHE A 2 15.13 -21.63 -27.09
N LEU A 3 14.55 -22.81 -26.85
CA LEU A 3 13.08 -22.98 -26.81
C LEU A 3 12.46 -23.30 -25.44
N GLU A 4 13.22 -23.57 -24.39
CA GLU A 4 12.62 -23.93 -23.08
C GLU A 4 12.40 -22.77 -22.10
N VAL A 5 12.87 -21.57 -22.44
CA VAL A 5 12.79 -20.43 -21.52
C VAL A 5 11.41 -19.75 -21.55
N ILE A 6 10.78 -19.67 -22.73
CA ILE A 6 9.47 -19.04 -22.93
C ILE A 6 8.32 -19.70 -22.13
N PRO A 7 8.14 -21.03 -22.13
CA PRO A 7 7.02 -21.64 -21.40
C PRO A 7 7.15 -21.44 -19.89
N LEU A 8 8.36 -21.53 -19.33
CA LEU A 8 8.59 -21.38 -17.89
C LEU A 8 8.22 -19.96 -17.40
N PHE A 9 8.60 -18.92 -18.13
CA PHE A 9 8.24 -17.54 -17.80
C PHE A 9 6.72 -17.30 -17.89
N LEU A 10 6.04 -17.87 -18.89
CA LEU A 10 4.58 -17.78 -19.01
C LEU A 10 3.84 -18.47 -17.85
N PHE A 11 4.27 -19.67 -17.45
CA PHE A 11 3.69 -20.38 -16.31
C PHE A 11 3.89 -19.64 -14.99
N ILE A 12 5.07 -19.05 -14.78
CA ILE A 12 5.36 -18.25 -13.59
C ILE A 12 4.47 -17.00 -13.53
N ASN A 13 4.34 -16.23 -14.63
CA ASN A 13 3.48 -15.05 -14.70
C ASN A 13 1.98 -15.36 -14.47
N LEU A 14 1.50 -16.47 -15.03
CA LEU A 14 0.14 -16.97 -14.81
C LEU A 14 -0.09 -17.35 -13.35
N SER A 15 0.85 -18.08 -12.73
CA SER A 15 0.73 -18.50 -11.33
C SER A 15 0.61 -17.30 -10.39
N TYR A 16 1.47 -16.28 -10.53
CA TYR A 16 1.42 -15.06 -9.71
C TYR A 16 0.17 -14.21 -9.97
N SER A 17 -0.41 -14.29 -11.16
CA SER A 17 -1.60 -13.50 -11.50
C SER A 17 -2.90 -14.14 -11.00
N GLN A 18 -2.92 -15.42 -10.62
CA GLN A 18 -4.14 -16.19 -10.37
C GLN A 18 -4.30 -16.78 -8.95
N THR A 19 -3.41 -16.49 -7.99
CA THR A 19 -3.55 -16.99 -6.61
C THR A 19 -4.62 -16.24 -5.80
N SER A 20 -5.51 -16.95 -5.09
CA SER A 20 -6.51 -16.35 -4.19
C SER A 20 -5.93 -15.78 -2.90
N LYS A 21 -4.79 -16.31 -2.43
CA LYS A 21 -4.04 -15.70 -1.31
C LYS A 21 -3.25 -14.49 -1.77
N CYS A 22 -3.19 -13.45 -0.93
CA CYS A 22 -2.43 -12.23 -1.19
C CYS A 22 -0.94 -12.46 -1.44
N GLN A 23 -0.34 -13.46 -0.79
CA GLN A 23 1.09 -13.83 -0.92
C GLN A 23 2.07 -12.65 -0.72
N ASP A 24 1.72 -11.66 0.11
CA ASP A 24 2.59 -10.49 0.39
C ASP A 24 3.07 -9.80 -0.88
N ARG A 25 2.11 -9.56 -1.77
CA ARG A 25 2.34 -9.08 -3.12
C ARG A 25 2.29 -7.56 -3.19
N THR A 26 3.19 -7.00 -3.99
CA THR A 26 3.17 -5.61 -4.42
C THR A 26 2.91 -5.53 -5.91
N VAL A 27 1.92 -4.73 -6.32
CA VAL A 27 1.58 -4.48 -7.72
C VAL A 27 1.76 -3.00 -8.01
N TYR A 28 2.60 -2.68 -8.98
CA TYR A 28 2.81 -1.33 -9.46
C TYR A 28 2.32 -1.20 -10.90
N LYS A 29 1.28 -0.40 -11.12
CA LYS A 29 0.83 0.02 -12.45
C LYS A 29 1.46 1.38 -12.74
N ALA A 30 2.26 1.47 -13.80
CA ALA A 30 2.78 2.76 -14.26
C ALA A 30 1.71 3.57 -15.03
N PRO A 31 1.87 4.89 -15.14
CA PRO A 31 0.99 5.74 -15.95
C PRO A 31 0.84 5.23 -17.40
N GLY A 32 -0.40 5.21 -17.90
CA GLY A 32 -0.72 4.77 -19.27
C GLY A 32 -0.54 3.27 -19.57
N GLN A 33 -0.04 2.47 -18.64
CA GLN A 33 0.17 1.03 -18.85
C GLN A 33 -1.10 0.24 -18.54
N ALA A 34 -1.46 -0.71 -19.42
CA ALA A 34 -2.61 -1.59 -19.23
C ALA A 34 -2.35 -2.64 -18.14
N ASN A 35 -1.14 -3.20 -18.12
CA ASN A 35 -0.75 -4.27 -17.19
C ASN A 35 0.08 -3.69 -16.04
N GLY A 36 -0.10 -4.24 -14.84
CA GLY A 36 0.76 -3.95 -13.68
C GLY A 36 2.01 -4.81 -13.68
N LYS A 37 3.07 -4.32 -13.03
CA LYS A 37 4.27 -5.09 -12.65
C LYS A 37 4.08 -5.63 -11.24
N ILE A 38 4.45 -6.90 -11.02
CA ILE A 38 4.20 -7.64 -9.79
C ILE A 38 5.53 -8.03 -9.14
N ILE A 39 5.61 -7.89 -7.81
CA ILE A 39 6.64 -8.50 -6.96
C ILE A 39 5.94 -9.26 -5.83
N VAL A 40 6.49 -10.39 -5.46
CA VAL A 40 6.04 -11.22 -4.34
C VAL A 40 7.18 -11.32 -3.34
N ALA A 41 6.90 -11.10 -2.05
CA ALA A 41 7.92 -11.24 -1.02
C ALA A 41 8.45 -12.69 -0.95
N GLY A 42 9.78 -12.84 -0.89
CA GLY A 42 10.43 -14.16 -0.84
C GLY A 42 10.61 -14.82 -2.21
N ALA A 43 10.18 -14.17 -3.28
CA ALA A 43 10.46 -14.61 -4.64
C ALA A 43 11.72 -13.90 -5.16
N ALA A 44 12.81 -14.64 -5.38
CA ALA A 44 14.08 -14.11 -5.90
C ALA A 44 14.02 -13.58 -7.35
N VAL A 45 12.83 -13.55 -7.96
CA VAL A 45 12.61 -13.15 -9.36
C VAL A 45 12.49 -11.64 -9.53
N ASN A 46 12.77 -11.16 -10.75
CA ASN A 46 12.59 -9.75 -11.11
C ASN A 46 11.10 -9.37 -11.14
N TRP A 47 10.76 -8.09 -11.34
CA TRP A 47 9.39 -7.65 -11.65
C TRP A 47 8.75 -8.59 -12.68
N GLN A 48 7.59 -9.14 -12.33
CA GLN A 48 6.80 -10.03 -13.21
C GLN A 48 5.71 -9.22 -13.89
N ASP A 49 5.43 -9.54 -15.16
CA ASP A 49 4.32 -8.91 -15.87
C ASP A 49 2.99 -9.49 -15.39
N GLY A 50 2.03 -8.60 -15.13
CA GLY A 50 0.64 -9.02 -14.98
C GLY A 50 0.18 -9.72 -16.25
N ALA A 51 -0.41 -10.90 -16.11
CA ALA A 51 -0.78 -11.74 -17.24
C ALA A 51 -1.82 -11.10 -18.17
N VAL A 52 -2.64 -10.19 -17.63
CA VAL A 52 -3.65 -9.41 -18.38
C VAL A 52 -3.76 -7.99 -17.82
N ALA A 53 -4.50 -7.14 -18.53
CA ALA A 53 -4.76 -5.76 -18.14
C ALA A 53 -5.48 -5.65 -16.80
N ILE A 54 -5.14 -4.61 -16.03
CA ILE A 54 -5.77 -4.34 -14.72
C ILE A 54 -7.26 -4.01 -14.83
N THR A 55 -7.75 -3.73 -16.05
CA THR A 55 -9.17 -3.45 -16.31
C THR A 55 -9.98 -4.73 -16.49
N ALA A 56 -9.34 -5.88 -16.73
CA ALA A 56 -10.04 -7.15 -16.90
C ALA A 56 -10.63 -7.60 -15.57
N ALA A 57 -11.78 -8.29 -15.57
CA ALA A 57 -12.37 -8.76 -14.31
C ALA A 57 -11.61 -9.94 -13.68
N ASN A 58 -10.82 -10.66 -14.48
CA ASN A 58 -10.14 -11.89 -14.09
C ASN A 58 -8.73 -11.92 -14.68
N GLY A 59 -7.87 -12.80 -14.14
CA GLY A 59 -6.57 -13.11 -14.72
C GLY A 59 -5.42 -12.20 -14.31
N HIS A 60 -5.65 -11.20 -13.46
CA HIS A 60 -4.60 -10.39 -12.84
C HIS A 60 -4.73 -10.35 -11.31
N SER A 61 -3.61 -10.10 -10.65
CA SER A 61 -3.46 -10.18 -9.20
C SER A 61 -4.34 -9.20 -8.41
N PHE A 62 -4.59 -8.00 -8.95
CA PHE A 62 -5.45 -6.98 -8.33
C PHE A 62 -6.91 -7.44 -8.20
N ALA A 63 -7.49 -8.00 -9.27
CA ALA A 63 -8.87 -8.50 -9.24
C ALA A 63 -8.98 -9.75 -8.38
N LYS A 64 -8.00 -10.65 -8.48
CA LYS A 64 -7.99 -11.89 -7.70
C LYS A 64 -7.93 -11.63 -6.20
N ALA A 65 -7.10 -10.67 -5.75
CA ALA A 65 -7.04 -10.24 -4.35
C ALA A 65 -8.37 -9.69 -3.79
N LEU A 66 -9.27 -9.24 -4.68
CA LEU A 66 -10.53 -8.60 -4.33
C LEU A 66 -11.75 -9.43 -4.73
N GLU A 67 -11.57 -10.68 -5.16
CA GLU A 67 -12.65 -11.50 -5.72
C GLU A 67 -13.83 -11.66 -4.76
N HIS A 68 -13.56 -11.76 -3.45
CA HIS A 68 -14.58 -11.87 -2.40
C HIS A 68 -15.02 -10.52 -1.82
N VAL A 69 -14.42 -9.42 -2.29
CA VAL A 69 -14.83 -8.04 -2.01
C VAL A 69 -15.85 -7.56 -3.06
N VAL A 70 -15.62 -7.93 -4.32
CA VAL A 70 -16.47 -7.60 -5.48
C VAL A 70 -17.57 -8.65 -5.69
N GLY A 71 -17.34 -9.90 -5.29
CA GLY A 71 -18.33 -10.98 -5.28
C GLY A 71 -18.91 -11.25 -3.89
N THR A 72 -20.00 -12.01 -3.84
CA THR A 72 -20.57 -12.50 -2.58
C THR A 72 -19.91 -13.83 -2.20
N HIS A 73 -19.40 -13.92 -0.98
CA HIS A 73 -18.94 -15.16 -0.38
C HIS A 73 -19.49 -15.26 1.05
N ALA A 74 -20.05 -16.41 1.42
CA ALA A 74 -20.74 -16.57 2.70
C ALA A 74 -19.82 -16.33 3.90
N GLN A 75 -18.60 -16.85 3.81
CA GLN A 75 -17.62 -16.89 4.90
C GLN A 75 -16.57 -15.78 4.84
N ILE A 76 -16.57 -14.92 3.82
CA ILE A 76 -15.59 -13.82 3.73
C ILE A 76 -16.29 -12.50 4.03
N LYS A 77 -15.72 -11.77 4.99
CA LYS A 77 -16.20 -10.47 5.45
C LYS A 77 -15.08 -9.45 5.30
N PHE A 78 -15.45 -8.18 5.13
CA PHE A 78 -14.48 -7.14 4.92
C PHE A 78 -14.96 -5.75 5.34
N LEU A 79 -13.97 -4.90 5.59
CA LEU A 79 -14.12 -3.47 5.78
C LEU A 79 -13.34 -2.78 4.66
N ALA A 80 -13.99 -1.87 3.93
CA ALA A 80 -13.38 -1.08 2.87
C ALA A 80 -13.36 0.40 3.25
N TYR A 81 -12.21 1.03 3.04
CA TYR A 81 -12.01 2.46 3.28
C TYR A 81 -11.36 3.13 2.08
N ASN A 82 -11.79 4.35 1.76
CA ASN A 82 -11.27 5.13 0.65
C ASN A 82 -11.69 6.60 0.83
N ASN A 83 -10.76 7.54 0.70
CA ASN A 83 -11.07 8.97 0.78
C ASN A 83 -11.89 9.51 -0.41
N VAL A 84 -11.88 8.79 -1.53
CA VAL A 84 -12.78 9.01 -2.68
C VAL A 84 -13.55 7.71 -2.89
N PRO A 85 -14.53 7.40 -2.03
CA PRO A 85 -15.25 6.13 -2.12
C PRO A 85 -16.12 6.05 -3.39
N PRO A 86 -16.30 4.85 -3.97
CA PRO A 86 -17.16 4.68 -5.13
C PRO A 86 -18.60 5.03 -4.80
N ARG A 87 -19.29 5.68 -5.76
CA ARG A 87 -20.73 5.99 -5.69
C ARG A 87 -21.17 6.90 -4.53
N VAL A 88 -20.24 7.48 -3.77
CA VAL A 88 -20.55 8.45 -2.71
C VAL A 88 -19.90 9.80 -3.07
N PRO A 89 -20.66 10.73 -3.66
CA PRO A 89 -20.12 12.03 -4.05
C PRO A 89 -19.87 12.92 -2.83
N LYS A 90 -18.91 13.85 -2.95
CA LYS A 90 -18.69 14.99 -2.03
C LYS A 90 -18.30 14.61 -0.59
N VAL A 91 -17.61 13.49 -0.37
CA VAL A 91 -17.01 13.18 0.93
C VAL A 91 -15.99 14.26 1.31
N LYS A 92 -16.12 14.81 2.53
CA LYS A 92 -15.12 15.70 3.13
C LYS A 92 -14.28 14.91 4.11
N THR A 93 -13.05 14.60 3.73
CA THR A 93 -12.06 13.99 4.63
C THR A 93 -10.68 14.56 4.33
N LYS A 94 -9.82 14.62 5.36
CA LYS A 94 -8.40 14.95 5.22
C LYS A 94 -7.52 13.70 5.09
N SER A 95 -8.06 12.52 5.33
CA SER A 95 -7.35 11.27 5.13
C SER A 95 -7.15 11.01 3.63
N ASN A 96 -6.01 10.46 3.23
CA ASN A 96 -5.78 9.97 1.88
C ASN A 96 -5.79 8.43 1.78
N SER A 97 -5.90 7.77 2.93
CA SER A 97 -5.79 6.32 3.05
C SER A 97 -6.91 5.59 2.31
N LYS A 98 -6.53 4.52 1.62
CA LYS A 98 -7.45 3.60 0.94
C LYS A 98 -6.98 2.17 1.13
N GLY A 99 -7.93 1.25 1.25
CA GLY A 99 -7.61 -0.14 1.50
C GLY A 99 -8.82 -0.97 1.89
N VAL A 100 -8.55 -2.25 2.10
CA VAL A 100 -9.54 -3.25 2.49
C VAL A 100 -8.93 -4.17 3.54
N ILE A 101 -9.66 -4.42 4.62
CA ILE A 101 -9.36 -5.50 5.58
C ILE A 101 -10.35 -6.62 5.29
N ILE A 102 -9.85 -7.82 5.02
CA ILE A 102 -10.65 -9.01 4.69
C ILE A 102 -10.36 -10.07 5.75
N LEU A 103 -11.37 -10.79 6.21
CA LEU A 103 -11.22 -11.95 7.10
C LEU A 103 -12.15 -13.09 6.71
N SER A 104 -11.87 -14.28 7.25
CA SER A 104 -12.61 -15.50 7.01
C SER A 104 -13.31 -15.99 8.28
N THR A 105 -14.63 -16.05 8.30
CA THR A 105 -15.38 -16.53 9.48
C THR A 105 -15.32 -18.06 9.67
N ASN A 106 -14.44 -18.75 8.96
CA ASN A 106 -14.30 -20.22 8.98
C ASN A 106 -12.89 -20.70 9.33
N ALA A 107 -11.91 -19.79 9.39
CA ALA A 107 -10.49 -20.10 9.59
C ALA A 107 -9.77 -18.82 10.01
N ASP A 108 -8.74 -18.92 10.85
CA ASP A 108 -7.87 -17.77 11.20
C ASP A 108 -7.07 -17.31 9.98
N ALA A 109 -7.70 -16.52 9.12
CA ALA A 109 -7.15 -16.09 7.84
C ALA A 109 -7.68 -14.72 7.47
N ALA A 110 -6.77 -13.77 7.31
CA ALA A 110 -7.09 -12.41 6.94
C ALA A 110 -6.13 -11.85 5.88
N ALA A 111 -6.55 -10.75 5.28
CA ALA A 111 -5.73 -9.99 4.36
C ALA A 111 -5.90 -8.50 4.62
N TRP A 112 -4.80 -7.77 4.47
CA TRP A 112 -4.83 -6.31 4.46
C TRP A 112 -4.31 -5.78 3.14
N ILE A 113 -5.19 -5.06 2.44
CA ILE A 113 -4.91 -4.44 1.16
C ILE A 113 -4.78 -2.94 1.37
N VAL A 114 -3.70 -2.36 0.85
CA VAL A 114 -3.49 -0.91 0.81
C VAL A 114 -3.27 -0.49 -0.63
N HIS A 115 -3.98 0.53 -1.11
CA HIS A 115 -3.89 0.94 -2.51
C HIS A 115 -4.03 2.45 -2.71
N THR A 116 -3.74 2.92 -3.92
CA THR A 116 -3.81 4.35 -4.28
C THR A 116 -5.05 4.72 -5.11
N VAL A 117 -5.80 3.74 -5.60
CA VAL A 117 -6.90 3.93 -6.58
C VAL A 117 -8.14 4.60 -5.97
N PRO A 118 -8.53 5.83 -6.37
CA PRO A 118 -9.80 6.44 -5.98
C PRO A 118 -10.99 5.75 -6.66
N GLY A 119 -12.16 5.75 -6.01
CA GLY A 119 -13.38 5.15 -6.54
C GLY A 119 -13.38 3.63 -6.58
N PHE A 120 -12.55 2.98 -5.75
CA PHE A 120 -12.26 1.55 -5.81
C PHE A 120 -12.01 0.93 -4.43
N PRO A 121 -12.30 -0.37 -4.21
CA PRO A 121 -13.18 -1.21 -5.02
C PRO A 121 -14.65 -0.88 -4.76
N ILE A 122 -15.55 -1.26 -5.67
CA ILE A 122 -17.00 -1.20 -5.42
C ILE A 122 -17.41 -2.46 -4.64
N PRO A 123 -17.86 -2.36 -3.37
CA PRO A 123 -18.23 -3.52 -2.57
C PRO A 123 -19.41 -4.30 -3.19
N LYS A 124 -19.33 -5.64 -3.17
CA LYS A 124 -20.39 -6.57 -3.60
C LYS A 124 -20.97 -6.29 -5.00
N THR A 125 -20.15 -5.71 -5.88
CA THR A 125 -20.46 -5.43 -7.28
C THR A 125 -19.33 -5.95 -8.13
N ALA A 126 -19.61 -6.42 -9.35
CA ALA A 126 -18.60 -6.89 -10.31
C ALA A 126 -17.38 -5.96 -10.39
N TYR A 127 -16.20 -6.57 -10.54
CA TYR A 127 -14.92 -5.86 -10.65
C TYR A 127 -15.02 -4.76 -11.71
N THR A 128 -14.79 -3.51 -11.28
CA THR A 128 -14.87 -2.34 -12.15
C THR A 128 -13.67 -1.44 -11.88
N TRP A 129 -12.75 -1.36 -12.83
CA TRP A 129 -11.63 -0.43 -12.77
C TRP A 129 -12.11 0.99 -13.10
N PRO A 130 -11.78 2.02 -12.29
CA PRO A 130 -12.15 3.40 -12.61
C PRO A 130 -11.42 3.90 -13.86
N ALA A 131 -12.16 4.21 -14.93
CA ALA A 131 -11.57 4.53 -16.24
C ALA A 131 -10.55 5.68 -16.19
N ALA A 132 -10.82 6.73 -15.39
CA ALA A 132 -9.94 7.88 -15.20
C ALA A 132 -8.57 7.54 -14.59
N GLU A 133 -8.48 6.39 -13.91
CA GLU A 133 -7.27 5.93 -13.23
C GLU A 133 -6.38 5.06 -14.15
N THR A 134 -6.83 4.78 -15.37
CA THR A 134 -6.02 4.08 -16.39
C THR A 134 -4.82 4.91 -16.85
N ALA A 135 -4.99 6.24 -16.96
CA ALA A 135 -3.92 7.13 -17.37
C ALA A 135 -2.85 7.34 -16.29
N LYS A 136 -3.13 6.93 -15.03
CA LYS A 136 -2.32 7.24 -13.87
C LYS A 136 -1.54 6.05 -13.33
N GLY A 137 -0.50 6.36 -12.56
CA GLY A 137 0.30 5.40 -11.82
C GLY A 137 -0.35 5.02 -10.49
N HIS A 138 -0.37 3.74 -10.16
CA HIS A 138 -0.99 3.21 -8.94
C HIS A 138 -0.21 2.05 -8.34
N LEU A 139 -0.35 1.90 -7.03
CA LEU A 139 0.24 0.83 -6.24
C LEU A 139 -0.87 0.08 -5.49
N LEU A 140 -0.68 -1.23 -5.32
CA LEU A 140 -1.38 -2.05 -4.35
C LEU A 140 -0.41 -2.95 -3.60
N LEU A 141 -0.59 -2.98 -2.29
CA LEU A 141 0.03 -3.93 -1.38
C LEU A 141 -1.07 -4.89 -0.91
N CYS A 142 -0.82 -6.19 -1.02
CA CYS A 142 -1.71 -7.26 -0.58
C CYS A 142 -0.96 -8.11 0.44
N LEU A 143 -1.26 -7.95 1.72
CA LEU A 143 -0.58 -8.64 2.80
C LEU A 143 -1.45 -9.79 3.30
N THR A 144 -0.89 -10.99 3.43
CA THR A 144 -1.56 -12.11 4.08
C THR A 144 -1.25 -12.02 5.57
N ILE A 145 -2.25 -12.08 6.44
CA ILE A 145 -2.09 -11.90 7.89
C ILE A 145 -3.01 -12.87 8.64
N SER A 146 -2.70 -13.16 9.90
CA SER A 146 -3.68 -13.76 10.81
C SER A 146 -4.70 -12.71 11.27
N GLU A 147 -5.88 -13.14 11.69
CA GLU A 147 -6.93 -12.24 12.18
C GLU A 147 -6.49 -11.47 13.43
N THR A 148 -5.63 -12.09 14.24
CA THR A 148 -5.03 -11.48 15.43
C THR A 148 -4.24 -10.21 15.13
N GLN A 149 -3.76 -10.01 13.89
CA GLN A 149 -3.06 -8.78 13.47
C GLN A 149 -4.02 -7.62 13.15
N ILE A 150 -5.31 -7.88 12.90
CA ILE A 150 -6.29 -6.86 12.49
C ILE A 150 -6.40 -5.74 13.52
N ASN A 151 -6.41 -6.09 14.81
CA ASN A 151 -6.54 -5.10 15.88
C ASN A 151 -5.33 -4.12 15.93
N ALA A 152 -4.12 -4.59 15.59
CA ALA A 152 -2.93 -3.75 15.50
C ALA A 152 -2.97 -2.80 14.28
N ILE A 153 -3.51 -3.28 13.16
CA ILE A 153 -3.78 -2.45 11.97
C ILE A 153 -4.82 -1.37 12.33
N ALA A 154 -5.93 -1.76 12.96
CA ALA A 154 -6.98 -0.86 13.36
C ALA A 154 -6.49 0.24 14.32
N ALA A 155 -5.63 -0.13 15.28
CA ALA A 155 -4.99 0.83 16.18
C ALA A 155 -4.21 1.93 15.44
N SER A 156 -3.57 1.58 14.32
CA SER A 156 -2.86 2.54 13.47
C SER A 156 -3.82 3.37 12.61
N LEU A 157 -4.87 2.74 12.05
CA LEU A 157 -5.87 3.41 11.21
C LEU A 157 -6.68 4.46 11.99
N LEU A 158 -6.88 4.31 13.30
CA LEU A 158 -7.54 5.31 14.15
C LEU A 158 -6.90 6.70 14.05
N PHE A 159 -5.57 6.77 13.96
CA PHE A 159 -4.86 8.05 13.80
C PHE A 159 -5.10 8.66 12.42
N VAL A 160 -5.30 7.82 11.41
CA VAL A 160 -5.41 8.22 10.01
C VAL A 160 -6.84 8.63 9.64
N GLN A 161 -7.81 8.30 10.48
CA GLN A 161 -9.24 8.67 10.32
C GLN A 161 -9.75 8.36 8.90
N PRO A 162 -9.58 7.11 8.42
CA PRO A 162 -9.97 6.75 7.06
C PRO A 162 -11.48 6.85 6.91
N MET A 163 -11.94 7.18 5.69
CA MET A 163 -13.36 7.13 5.36
C MET A 163 -13.73 5.68 5.06
N ILE A 164 -14.46 5.04 5.98
CA ILE A 164 -14.98 3.67 5.84
C ILE A 164 -16.31 3.72 5.10
N HIS A 165 -16.35 3.18 3.88
CA HIS A 165 -17.54 3.21 3.03
C HIS A 165 -18.29 1.88 2.98
N TYR A 166 -17.72 0.82 3.57
CA TYR A 166 -18.36 -0.48 3.69
C TYR A 166 -17.77 -1.27 4.85
N ASN A 167 -18.62 -1.97 5.59
CA ASN A 167 -18.22 -2.92 6.62
C ASN A 167 -19.32 -4.00 6.75
N ASP A 168 -18.97 -5.26 6.51
CA ASP A 168 -19.83 -6.41 6.82
C ASP A 168 -19.17 -7.39 7.82
N ILE A 169 -18.08 -6.98 8.48
CA ILE A 169 -17.43 -7.76 9.52
C ILE A 169 -18.33 -7.82 10.78
N PRO A 170 -18.77 -9.03 11.20
CA PRO A 170 -19.62 -9.18 12.37
C PRO A 170 -18.91 -8.80 13.68
N GLU A 171 -19.68 -8.34 14.66
CA GLU A 171 -19.16 -8.04 15.99
C GLU A 171 -18.58 -9.27 16.70
N THR A 172 -19.08 -10.47 16.39
CA THR A 172 -18.57 -11.74 16.95
C THR A 172 -17.12 -12.01 16.56
N GLU A 173 -16.72 -11.66 15.33
CA GLU A 173 -15.34 -11.79 14.85
C GLU A 173 -14.41 -10.75 15.48
N THR A 174 -14.96 -9.63 15.93
CA THR A 174 -14.19 -8.47 16.40
C THR A 174 -14.32 -8.22 17.89
N ALA A 175 -14.93 -9.14 18.64
CA ALA A 175 -15.14 -9.03 20.08
C ALA A 175 -13.83 -8.84 20.86
N ALA A 176 -12.73 -9.48 20.42
CA ALA A 176 -11.41 -9.34 21.01
C ALA A 176 -10.57 -8.19 20.39
N MET A 177 -11.16 -7.37 19.52
CA MET A 177 -10.49 -6.33 18.74
C MET A 177 -10.98 -4.92 19.12
N PRO A 178 -10.64 -4.40 20.31
CA PRO A 178 -11.18 -3.13 20.79
C PRO A 178 -10.85 -1.94 19.89
N TYR A 179 -9.68 -1.91 19.24
CA TYR A 179 -9.33 -0.81 18.31
C TYR A 179 -10.11 -0.90 17.01
N PHE A 180 -10.47 -2.11 16.56
CA PHE A 180 -11.37 -2.28 15.42
C PHE A 180 -12.77 -1.73 15.74
N GLY A 181 -13.31 -2.05 16.92
CA GLY A 181 -14.57 -1.49 17.40
C GLY A 181 -14.57 0.04 17.46
N LYS A 182 -13.46 0.65 17.90
CA LYS A 182 -13.29 2.12 17.87
C LYS A 182 -13.21 2.67 16.45
N LEU A 183 -12.52 1.97 15.55
CA LEU A 183 -12.34 2.38 14.16
C LEU A 183 -13.69 2.46 13.42
N ILE A 184 -14.53 1.43 13.56
CA ILE A 184 -15.85 1.41 12.90
C ILE A 184 -16.83 2.44 13.49
N LYS A 185 -16.65 2.83 14.76
CA LYS A 185 -17.40 3.92 15.40
C LYS A 185 -16.90 5.31 15.00
N GLY A 186 -15.80 5.40 14.26
CA GLY A 186 -15.17 6.67 13.90
C GLY A 186 -14.56 7.41 15.08
N GLU A 187 -14.18 6.69 16.14
CA GLU A 187 -13.47 7.30 17.27
C GLU A 187 -12.07 7.77 16.85
N ILE A 188 -11.61 8.86 17.48
CA ILE A 188 -10.33 9.49 17.17
C ILE A 188 -9.51 9.56 18.46
N PRO A 189 -8.19 9.27 18.43
CA PRO A 189 -7.32 9.49 19.57
C PRO A 189 -7.32 10.97 20.00
N THR A 190 -7.82 11.24 21.21
CA THR A 190 -7.92 12.60 21.77
C THR A 190 -6.76 12.98 22.68
N LEU A 191 -5.99 11.99 23.15
CA LEU A 191 -4.85 12.17 24.04
C LEU A 191 -3.52 11.90 23.32
N PRO A 192 -2.44 12.61 23.69
CA PRO A 192 -1.11 12.32 23.16
C PRO A 192 -0.61 10.94 23.63
N PRO A 193 0.30 10.29 22.87
CA PRO A 193 0.93 10.78 21.64
C PRO A 193 0.01 10.71 20.41
N PHE A 194 0.01 11.76 19.58
CA PHE A 194 -0.79 11.86 18.33
C PHE A 194 -0.17 11.14 17.13
N THR A 195 0.74 10.21 17.40
CA THR A 195 1.43 9.38 16.42
C THR A 195 1.48 7.96 16.95
N SER A 196 1.34 6.98 16.07
CA SER A 196 1.51 5.57 16.41
C SER A 196 2.59 4.91 15.56
N ARG A 197 3.28 3.98 16.19
CA ARG A 197 4.22 3.05 15.58
C ARG A 197 3.77 1.65 15.95
N GLY A 198 3.12 0.98 15.02
CA GLY A 198 2.77 -0.43 15.12
C GLY A 198 3.69 -1.30 14.28
N SER A 199 3.61 -2.60 14.50
CA SER A 199 4.14 -3.60 13.58
C SER A 199 3.21 -4.80 13.54
N ILE A 200 3.11 -5.40 12.37
CA ILE A 200 2.47 -6.70 12.17
C ILE A 200 3.46 -7.65 11.51
N ARG A 201 3.12 -8.93 11.51
CA ARG A 201 3.87 -9.96 10.80
C ARG A 201 2.94 -10.69 9.84
N THR A 202 3.37 -10.87 8.60
CA THR A 202 2.57 -11.56 7.59
C THR A 202 2.51 -13.06 7.88
N ASP A 203 1.41 -13.69 7.47
CA ASP A 203 1.24 -15.14 7.55
C ASP A 203 1.53 -15.78 6.19
N ASN A 204 2.82 -16.00 5.93
CA ASN A 204 3.30 -16.54 4.67
C ASN A 204 4.25 -17.72 4.93
N ALA A 205 3.88 -18.90 4.42
CA ALA A 205 4.65 -20.13 4.54
C ALA A 205 6.06 -20.03 3.91
N GLY A 206 6.26 -19.15 2.93
CA GLY A 206 7.56 -18.90 2.30
C GLY A 206 8.52 -18.03 3.12
N GLY A 207 8.07 -17.48 4.26
CA GLY A 207 8.85 -16.59 5.10
C GLY A 207 8.03 -15.37 5.52
N PRO A 208 7.58 -15.30 6.77
CA PRO A 208 6.85 -14.15 7.28
C PRO A 208 7.68 -12.87 7.24
N VAL A 209 7.04 -11.78 6.83
CA VAL A 209 7.67 -10.46 6.69
C VAL A 209 7.17 -9.52 7.79
N THR A 210 8.09 -8.75 8.36
CA THR A 210 7.74 -7.67 9.29
C THR A 210 7.22 -6.47 8.51
N VAL A 211 6.05 -5.97 8.89
CA VAL A 211 5.47 -4.75 8.34
C VAL A 211 5.31 -3.72 9.45
N HIS A 212 6.06 -2.63 9.38
CA HIS A 212 5.92 -1.49 10.26
C HIS A 212 4.83 -0.56 9.77
N ILE A 213 3.98 -0.11 10.70
CA ILE A 213 2.88 0.80 10.41
C ILE A 213 3.14 2.10 11.17
N TYR A 214 3.40 3.17 10.43
CA TYR A 214 3.56 4.51 10.97
C TYR A 214 2.30 5.30 10.70
N SER A 215 1.73 5.90 11.73
CA SER A 215 0.52 6.70 11.56
C SER A 215 0.58 7.97 12.38
N LYS A 216 -0.11 9.00 11.90
CA LYS A 216 -0.26 10.27 12.60
C LYS A 216 -1.65 10.84 12.41
N SER A 217 -2.14 11.53 13.42
CA SER A 217 -3.34 12.36 13.29
C SER A 217 -2.98 13.78 12.84
N GLU A 218 -4.00 14.52 12.41
CA GLU A 218 -3.89 15.96 12.12
C GLU A 218 -3.30 16.76 13.31
N THR A 219 -3.58 16.33 14.54
CA THR A 219 -3.13 17.02 15.76
C THR A 219 -1.62 16.93 15.96
N SER A 220 -0.95 15.92 15.38
CA SER A 220 0.49 15.73 15.54
C SER A 220 1.34 16.88 15.01
N LYS A 221 0.87 17.58 13.96
CA LYS A 221 1.61 18.61 13.20
C LYS A 221 2.98 18.17 12.68
N TYR A 222 3.29 16.87 12.75
CA TYR A 222 4.53 16.30 12.24
C TYR A 222 4.40 15.93 10.77
N GLU A 223 5.50 16.06 10.05
CA GLU A 223 5.63 15.49 8.72
C GLU A 223 5.82 13.95 8.85
N ILE A 224 5.13 13.15 8.03
CA ILE A 224 5.23 11.68 8.10
C ILE A 224 6.63 11.15 7.72
N TYR A 225 7.30 11.77 6.74
CA TYR A 225 8.59 11.32 6.22
C TYR A 225 9.75 11.49 7.23
N LYS A 226 10.20 12.72 7.50
CA LYS A 226 11.38 12.95 8.36
C LYS A 226 11.09 12.75 9.85
N LYS A 227 9.99 13.31 10.33
CA LYS A 227 9.71 13.36 11.79
C LYS A 227 9.20 12.04 12.35
N ILE A 228 8.64 11.18 11.50
CA ILE A 228 8.12 9.86 11.90
C ILE A 228 8.94 8.74 11.28
N ILE A 229 8.94 8.55 9.95
CA ILE A 229 9.60 7.40 9.30
C ILE A 229 11.13 7.43 9.48
N VAL A 230 11.82 8.50 9.06
CA VAL A 230 13.29 8.60 9.19
C VAL A 230 13.72 8.52 10.66
N ARG A 231 12.98 9.19 11.57
CA ARG A 231 13.25 9.12 13.01
C ARG A 231 13.04 7.71 13.57
N ALA A 232 12.08 6.97 13.03
CA ALA A 232 11.80 5.60 13.43
C ALA A 232 12.87 4.62 12.96
N LEU A 233 13.17 4.67 11.67
CA LEU A 233 14.12 3.79 11.03
C LEU A 233 15.56 4.10 11.41
N LYS A 234 15.83 5.35 11.85
CA LYS A 234 17.19 5.88 12.08
C LYS A 234 18.08 5.70 10.83
N LYS A 235 17.47 5.79 9.66
CA LYS A 235 18.09 5.60 8.34
C LYS A 235 17.67 6.74 7.42
N SER A 236 18.51 7.05 6.43
CA SER A 236 18.09 7.91 5.33
C SER A 236 17.05 7.17 4.49
N ILE A 237 16.20 7.92 3.78
CA ILE A 237 15.26 7.34 2.82
C ILE A 237 15.36 8.03 1.47
N LYS A 238 15.22 7.28 0.38
CA LYS A 238 15.03 7.79 -0.98
C LYS A 238 13.52 7.83 -1.25
N VAL A 239 12.99 8.98 -1.68
CA VAL A 239 11.53 9.22 -1.76
C VAL A 239 11.11 9.47 -3.20
N TRP A 240 10.13 8.69 -3.67
CA TRP A 240 9.37 8.93 -4.89
C TRP A 240 7.99 9.44 -4.50
N SER A 241 7.70 10.69 -4.84
CA SER A 241 6.42 11.32 -4.50
C SER A 241 6.25 12.64 -5.24
N ARG A 242 5.00 12.99 -5.57
CA ARG A 242 4.66 14.36 -5.95
C ARG A 242 5.11 15.33 -4.86
N ARG A 243 5.58 16.50 -5.28
CA ARG A 243 6.17 17.51 -4.41
C ARG A 243 5.70 18.93 -4.76
N ASP A 244 5.62 19.77 -3.74
CA ASP A 244 5.16 21.18 -3.83
C ASP A 244 6.34 22.17 -3.90
N ASN A 245 7.56 21.65 -4.05
CA ASN A 245 8.83 22.37 -4.00
C ASN A 245 9.11 23.15 -2.69
N LYS A 246 8.26 23.05 -1.66
CA LYS A 246 8.47 23.70 -0.35
C LYS A 246 9.29 22.79 0.57
N LEU A 247 9.00 21.50 0.58
CA LEU A 247 9.84 20.52 1.25
C LEU A 247 11.00 20.13 0.33
N LYS A 248 12.21 20.16 0.87
CA LYS A 248 13.44 19.83 0.13
C LYS A 248 14.05 18.53 0.65
N GLY A 249 14.91 17.93 -0.17
CA GLY A 249 15.83 16.90 0.31
C GLY A 249 16.81 17.48 1.34
N ASP A 250 17.37 16.63 2.17
CA ASP A 250 18.43 16.96 3.12
C ASP A 250 19.59 16.00 2.91
N CYS A 251 20.82 16.50 2.94
CA CYS A 251 22.04 15.70 2.83
C CYS A 251 23.07 16.04 3.92
N ARG A 252 22.70 16.88 4.89
CA ARG A 252 23.62 17.47 5.87
C ARG A 252 23.90 16.55 7.06
N VAL A 253 22.97 15.64 7.40
CA VAL A 253 23.09 14.77 8.57
C VAL A 253 23.43 13.35 8.14
N SER A 254 24.49 12.75 8.70
CA SER A 254 24.79 11.33 8.42
C SER A 254 23.60 10.44 8.83
N GLN A 255 23.13 9.61 7.89
CA GLN A 255 22.16 8.52 8.10
C GLN A 255 20.74 8.92 8.57
N ARG A 256 20.29 10.17 8.40
CA ARG A 256 18.91 10.60 8.74
C ARG A 256 18.33 11.61 7.74
N ASN A 257 18.56 11.35 6.47
CA ASN A 257 18.26 12.25 5.38
C ASN A 257 17.00 11.84 4.60
N ILE A 258 16.43 12.81 3.89
CA ILE A 258 15.48 12.56 2.80
C ILE A 258 16.21 12.88 1.50
N ARG A 259 16.37 11.88 0.64
CA ARG A 259 16.88 12.05 -0.72
C ARG A 259 15.71 11.92 -1.68
N LEU A 260 15.55 12.87 -2.60
CA LEU A 260 14.43 12.85 -3.54
C LEU A 260 14.85 12.11 -4.81
N ILE A 261 13.99 11.22 -5.30
CA ILE A 261 14.23 10.50 -6.54
C ILE A 261 13.92 11.44 -7.72
N THR A 262 14.80 11.42 -8.71
CA THR A 262 14.66 12.24 -9.92
C THR A 262 13.55 11.68 -10.80
N SER A 263 12.78 12.58 -11.40
CA SER A 263 11.74 12.27 -12.38
C SER A 263 12.17 12.76 -13.76
N PRO A 264 11.90 12.01 -14.85
CA PRO A 264 11.16 10.73 -14.92
C PRO A 264 11.99 9.52 -14.44
N ALA A 265 11.33 8.39 -14.20
CA ALA A 265 11.96 7.10 -13.88
C ALA A 265 11.30 5.94 -14.65
N SER A 266 11.79 4.72 -14.47
CA SER A 266 11.24 3.52 -15.12
C SER A 266 11.05 2.39 -14.10
N VAL A 267 9.86 1.79 -14.13
CA VAL A 267 9.52 0.58 -13.35
C VAL A 267 9.54 -0.62 -14.29
N SER A 268 10.65 -1.35 -14.33
CA SER A 268 10.81 -2.53 -15.20
C SER A 268 10.47 -2.23 -16.68
N GLY A 269 11.03 -1.15 -17.21
CA GLY A 269 10.79 -0.71 -18.59
C GLY A 269 9.52 0.11 -18.80
N HIS A 270 8.65 0.24 -17.78
CA HIS A 270 7.49 1.13 -17.85
C HIS A 270 7.85 2.53 -17.36
N ASN A 271 7.79 3.51 -18.25
CA ASN A 271 8.06 4.91 -17.89
C ASN A 271 7.04 5.43 -16.87
N THR A 272 7.54 6.18 -15.89
CA THR A 272 6.73 6.85 -14.87
C THR A 272 7.27 8.26 -14.63
N ASN A 273 6.39 9.15 -14.19
CA ASN A 273 6.72 10.52 -13.85
C ASN A 273 5.85 10.99 -12.68
N LEU A 274 6.32 11.99 -11.94
CA LEU A 274 5.61 12.45 -10.75
C LEU A 274 4.23 13.06 -11.06
N GLU A 275 4.03 13.64 -12.24
CA GLU A 275 2.78 14.31 -12.58
C GLU A 275 1.62 13.34 -12.76
N LEU A 276 1.86 12.18 -13.37
CA LEU A 276 0.83 11.17 -13.65
C LEU A 276 0.83 10.01 -12.65
N ASP A 277 1.77 9.96 -11.72
CA ASP A 277 1.85 8.90 -10.72
C ASP A 277 1.21 9.32 -9.38
N GLU A 278 0.16 8.61 -8.95
CA GLU A 278 -0.52 8.85 -7.67
C GLU A 278 0.19 8.16 -6.50
N THR A 279 1.27 7.42 -6.76
CA THR A 279 1.99 6.70 -5.73
C THR A 279 2.92 7.61 -4.94
N SER A 280 3.10 7.28 -3.67
CA SER A 280 4.15 7.85 -2.84
C SER A 280 4.78 6.72 -2.07
N TRP A 281 6.09 6.55 -2.25
CA TRP A 281 6.83 5.47 -1.64
C TRP A 281 8.27 5.88 -1.33
N ALA A 282 8.92 5.12 -0.47
CA ALA A 282 10.29 5.35 -0.08
C ALA A 282 11.04 4.05 0.15
N VAL A 283 12.36 4.09 0.00
CA VAL A 283 13.25 2.97 0.35
C VAL A 283 14.34 3.44 1.30
N SER A 284 14.76 2.59 2.24
CA SER A 284 15.82 2.92 3.21
C SER A 284 17.23 2.92 2.61
N ASP A 285 18.08 3.86 3.00
CA ASP A 285 19.47 3.99 2.55
C ASP A 285 20.43 4.13 3.76
N PRO A 286 21.21 3.09 4.13
CA PRO A 286 21.16 1.72 3.61
C PRO A 286 19.97 0.92 4.18
N GLY A 287 19.57 -0.19 3.56
CA GLY A 287 18.70 -1.15 4.23
C GLY A 287 17.97 -2.11 3.33
N ASN A 288 16.78 -2.49 3.80
CA ASN A 288 15.95 -3.59 3.34
C ASN A 288 14.45 -3.24 3.46
N ILE A 289 14.13 -1.94 3.56
CA ILE A 289 12.78 -1.46 3.85
C ILE A 289 12.24 -0.71 2.66
N PHE A 290 11.06 -1.14 2.20
CA PHE A 290 10.22 -0.41 1.27
C PHE A 290 9.00 0.13 2.02
N CYS A 291 8.65 1.40 1.81
CA CYS A 291 7.50 2.05 2.43
C CYS A 291 6.54 2.56 1.37
N HIS A 292 5.25 2.23 1.49
CA HIS A 292 4.18 3.01 0.89
C HIS A 292 3.74 4.11 1.85
N ILE A 293 3.53 5.33 1.35
CA ILE A 293 3.01 6.47 2.12
C ILE A 293 1.76 6.99 1.41
N ASP A 294 0.66 7.21 2.14
CA ASP A 294 -0.62 7.60 1.57
C ASP A 294 -0.73 9.10 1.21
N LYS A 295 0.21 9.90 1.72
CA LYS A 295 0.30 11.35 1.46
C LYS A 295 1.50 11.66 0.57
N PRO A 296 1.35 12.60 -0.39
CA PRO A 296 2.48 13.10 -1.15
C PRO A 296 3.43 13.94 -0.28
N TYR A 297 4.65 14.18 -0.77
CA TYR A 297 5.68 14.99 -0.12
C TYR A 297 5.42 16.49 -0.28
N PHE A 298 4.27 16.94 0.23
CA PHE A 298 3.87 18.35 0.30
C PHE A 298 4.09 18.89 1.73
N LYS A 299 4.19 20.21 1.91
CA LYS A 299 4.30 20.81 3.25
C LYS A 299 3.00 20.67 4.05
N GLU A 300 1.87 20.72 3.36
CA GLU A 300 0.53 20.73 3.95
C GLU A 300 0.17 19.41 4.65
N GLN A 301 0.74 18.26 4.23
CA GLN A 301 0.52 16.95 4.87
C GLN A 301 0.84 16.96 6.37
N ALA A 302 1.71 17.85 6.86
CA ALA A 302 1.98 17.99 8.28
C ALA A 302 0.68 18.29 9.08
N LYS A 303 -0.30 18.95 8.45
CA LYS A 303 -1.61 19.31 9.03
C LYS A 303 -2.71 18.28 8.70
N GLU A 304 -2.37 17.13 8.13
CA GLU A 304 -3.32 16.09 7.74
C GLU A 304 -2.99 14.77 8.43
N PRO A 305 -3.95 13.84 8.57
CA PRO A 305 -3.64 12.47 8.94
C PRO A 305 -2.79 11.78 7.86
N SER A 306 -1.95 10.81 8.24
CA SER A 306 -1.13 10.07 7.28
C SER A 306 -0.78 8.67 7.77
N LEU A 307 -0.59 7.77 6.81
CA LEU A 307 -0.19 6.37 6.96
C LEU A 307 1.10 6.12 6.18
N GLY A 308 2.05 5.42 6.82
CA GLY A 308 3.19 4.79 6.18
C GLY A 308 3.18 3.30 6.48
N VAL A 309 3.16 2.46 5.45
CA VAL A 309 3.23 0.99 5.56
C VAL A 309 4.58 0.55 5.01
N CYS A 310 5.46 0.10 5.89
CA CYS A 310 6.85 -0.20 5.58
C CYS A 310 7.13 -1.70 5.74
N ILE A 311 7.47 -2.36 4.64
CA ILE A 311 7.74 -3.78 4.54
C ILE A 311 9.26 -4.00 4.65
N GLU A 312 9.68 -4.81 5.62
CA GLU A 312 11.07 -5.22 5.79
C GLU A 312 11.36 -6.48 4.96
N ASN A 313 11.69 -6.30 3.68
CA ASN A 313 11.96 -7.40 2.77
C ASN A 313 13.00 -7.01 1.71
N ASN A 314 14.08 -7.80 1.60
CA ASN A 314 15.19 -7.53 0.69
C ASN A 314 14.78 -7.55 -0.78
N ASP A 315 13.90 -8.46 -1.20
CA ASP A 315 13.51 -8.61 -2.59
C ASP A 315 12.71 -7.39 -3.05
N ILE A 316 11.66 -7.02 -2.30
CA ILE A 316 10.86 -5.83 -2.59
C ILE A 316 11.75 -4.58 -2.55
N PHE A 317 12.54 -4.42 -1.49
CA PHE A 317 13.47 -3.29 -1.35
C PHE A 317 14.38 -3.15 -2.57
N ALA A 318 15.07 -4.23 -2.98
CA ALA A 318 16.03 -4.17 -4.06
C ALA A 318 15.41 -3.73 -5.40
N ARG A 319 14.16 -4.13 -5.67
CA ARG A 319 13.45 -3.74 -6.90
C ARG A 319 13.05 -2.27 -6.91
N PHE A 320 12.66 -1.71 -5.76
CA PHE A 320 12.36 -0.28 -5.66
C PHE A 320 13.61 0.58 -5.55
N ASP A 321 14.67 0.09 -4.91
CA ASP A 321 15.95 0.79 -4.83
C ASP A 321 16.63 0.92 -6.21
N ALA A 322 16.46 -0.09 -7.08
CA ALA A 322 16.88 -0.01 -8.48
C ALA A 322 16.17 1.11 -9.27
N ILE A 323 14.89 1.41 -8.94
CA ILE A 323 14.17 2.57 -9.52
C ILE A 323 14.75 3.87 -8.98
N ALA A 324 15.18 3.88 -7.72
CA ALA A 324 15.75 5.01 -6.99
C ALA A 324 17.24 5.28 -7.32
N ALA A 325 17.71 4.90 -8.50
CA ALA A 325 19.11 5.03 -8.91
C ALA A 325 19.56 6.49 -9.11
N GLN A 326 18.66 7.34 -9.61
CA GLN A 326 18.92 8.77 -9.83
C GLN A 326 18.23 9.62 -8.76
N LEU A 327 18.99 10.52 -8.16
CA LEU A 327 18.54 11.36 -7.05
C LEU A 327 18.79 12.82 -7.37
N ASP A 328 17.86 13.67 -6.95
CA ASP A 328 17.98 15.11 -7.12
C ASP A 328 19.17 15.64 -6.31
N ASN A 329 19.77 16.72 -6.82
CA ASN A 329 20.83 17.42 -6.12
C ASN A 329 20.34 17.94 -4.77
N CYS A 330 21.20 17.79 -3.77
CA CYS A 330 20.93 18.33 -2.44
C CYS A 330 21.10 19.87 -2.45
N PRO A 331 20.18 20.62 -1.83
CA PRO A 331 20.29 22.07 -1.72
C PRO A 331 21.26 22.56 -0.65
#